data_AF-A0A2D5ULC9-F1
#
_entry.id   AF-A0A2D5ULC9-F1
#
_cell.length_a   1.000
_cell.length_b   1.000
_cell.length_c   1.000
_cell.angle_alpha   90.00
_cell.angle_beta   90.00
_cell.angle_gamma   90.00
#
_symmetry.space_group_name_H-M   'P 1'
#
loop_
_entity.id
_entity.type
_entity.pdbx_description
1 polymer ?
#
loop_
_entity_poly.entity_id
_entity_poly.type
_entity_poly.pdbx_seq_one_letter_code
_entity_poly.pdbx_strand_id
1 'polypeptide(L)' 'MDKILLTEKISSVFGLLIQCPLDDPLDTCPAIELRELSTEEKFKLVNEMSEEKLDKIIIHHKQCLREREKKLFDLNNT' A
#
# COMPACT_ATOMS: atom_id res chain seq x y z
N MET A 1 -1.28 -17.27 16.84
CA MET A 1 -0.97 -16.25 15.81
C MET A 1 -0.60 -14.97 16.52
N ASP A 2 0.56 -14.40 16.20
CA ASP A 2 1.09 -13.25 16.94
C ASP A 2 0.35 -11.96 16.59
N LYS A 3 -0.32 -11.37 17.58
CA LYS A 3 -1.07 -10.10 17.42
C LYS A 3 -0.19 -8.94 16.94
N ILE A 4 1.11 -9.01 17.22
CA ILE A 4 2.11 -8.02 16.79
C ILE A 4 2.18 -7.99 15.25
N LEU A 5 2.24 -9.17 14.61
CA LEU A 5 2.36 -9.27 13.15
C LEU A 5 1.13 -8.72 12.41
N LEU A 6 -0.08 -8.96 12.94
CA LEU A 6 -1.30 -8.44 12.33
C LEU A 6 -1.37 -6.90 12.42
N THR A 7 -0.95 -6.34 13.55
CA THR A 7 -0.93 -4.88 13.77
C THR A 7 0.02 -4.18 12.80
N GLU A 8 1.17 -4.79 12.50
CA GLU A 8 2.13 -4.28 11.53
C GLU A 8 1.56 -4.27 10.11
N LYS A 9 0.81 -5.31 9.72
CA LYS A 9 0.13 -5.38 8.41
C LYS A 9 -0.93 -4.30 8.27
N ILE A 10 -1.76 -4.10 9.30
CA ILE A 10 -2.76 -3.02 9.35
C ILE A 10 -2.06 -1.67 9.20
N SER A 11 -1.02 -1.42 9.99
CA SER A 11 -0.29 -0.15 9.96
C SER A 11 0.33 0.13 8.58
N SER A 12 0.88 -0.92 7.94
CA SER A 12 1.45 -0.83 6.59
C SER A 12 0.39 -0.44 5.56
N VAL A 13 -0.76 -1.13 5.54
CA VAL A 13 -1.84 -0.83 4.60
C VAL A 13 -2.45 0.53 4.87
N PHE A 14 -2.66 0.89 6.14
CA PHE A 14 -3.15 2.21 6.51
C PHE A 14 -2.23 3.33 5.99
N GLY A 15 -0.91 3.18 6.11
CA GLY A 15 0.06 4.11 5.53
C GLY A 15 -0.13 4.30 4.02
N LEU A 16 -0.43 3.23 3.27
CA LEU A 16 -0.69 3.31 1.83
C LEU A 16 -1.98 4.07 1.48
N LEU A 17 -2.97 4.05 2.38
CA LEU A 17 -4.21 4.83 2.29
C LEU A 17 -4.03 6.28 2.75
N ILE A 18 -2.89 6.63 3.35
CA ILE A 18 -2.51 8.02 3.57
C ILE A 18 -1.79 8.56 2.34
N GLN A 19 -0.76 7.87 1.86
CA GLN A 19 0.06 8.34 0.74
C GLN A 19 0.78 7.21 0.02
N CYS A 20 1.17 7.44 -1.24
CA CYS A 20 2.16 6.60 -1.90
C CYS A 20 3.55 6.92 -1.31
N PRO A 21 4.36 5.92 -0.92
CA PRO A 21 5.73 6.19 -0.43
C PRO A 21 6.64 6.90 -1.43
N LEU A 22 6.31 6.84 -2.73
CA LEU A 22 7.03 7.54 -3.80
C LEU A 22 6.39 8.88 -4.20
N ASP A 23 5.32 9.30 -3.51
CA ASP A 23 4.51 10.49 -3.80
C ASP A 23 3.96 10.64 -5.24
N ASP A 24 4.04 9.57 -6.01
CA ASP A 24 3.64 9.53 -7.42
C ASP A 24 2.88 8.23 -7.68
N PRO A 25 1.62 8.10 -7.22
CA PRO A 25 0.82 6.91 -7.50
C PRO A 25 0.49 6.82 -8.99
N LEU A 26 0.53 5.60 -9.55
CA LEU A 26 0.01 5.37 -10.91
C LEU A 26 -1.48 5.71 -10.97
N ASP A 27 -1.96 6.27 -12.08
CA ASP A 27 -3.39 6.60 -12.28
C ASP A 27 -4.31 5.38 -12.07
N THR A 28 -3.79 4.18 -12.30
CA THR A 28 -4.51 2.91 -12.11
C THR A 28 -4.35 2.35 -10.69
N CYS A 29 -3.77 3.10 -9.75
CA CYS A 29 -3.55 2.63 -8.38
C CYS A 29 -4.88 2.62 -7.61
N PRO A 30 -5.34 1.46 -7.13
CA PRO A 30 -6.64 1.36 -6.44
C PRO A 30 -6.67 2.13 -5.11
N ALA A 31 -5.49 2.48 -4.55
CA ALA A 31 -5.42 3.28 -3.34
C ALA A 31 -5.74 4.76 -3.58
N ILE A 32 -5.84 5.24 -4.82
CA ILE A 32 -6.20 6.64 -5.13
C ILE A 32 -7.60 6.95 -4.60
N GLU A 33 -8.60 6.17 -5.02
CA GLU A 33 -9.99 6.35 -4.58
C GLU A 33 -10.13 6.16 -3.06
N LEU A 34 -9.39 5.20 -2.51
CA LEU A 34 -9.42 4.92 -1.07
C LEU A 34 -8.73 6.02 -0.23
N ARG A 35 -7.88 6.86 -0.82
CA ARG A 35 -7.26 8.01 -0.12
C ARG A 35 -8.24 9.16 0.07
N GLU A 36 -9.32 9.22 -0.69
CA GLU A 36 -10.36 10.25 -0.54
C GLU A 36 -11.24 10.02 0.69
N LEU A 37 -11.25 8.79 1.22
CA LEU A 37 -11.93 8.46 2.48
C LEU A 37 -11.39 9.28 3.65
N SER A 38 -12.25 9.56 4.63
CA SER A 38 -11.84 10.16 5.90
C SER A 38 -10.88 9.23 6.65
N THR A 39 -10.10 9.80 7.57
CA THR A 39 -9.18 9.02 8.42
C THR A 39 -9.90 7.91 9.19
N GLU A 40 -11.12 8.18 9.69
CA GLU A 40 -11.94 7.21 10.40
C GLU A 40 -12.39 6.06 9.49
N GLU A 41 -12.86 6.37 8.28
CA GLU A 41 -13.26 5.36 7.29
C GLU A 41 -12.09 4.49 6.85
N LYS A 42 -10.90 5.08 6.65
CA LYS A 42 -9.66 4.33 6.37
C LYS A 42 -9.33 3.38 7.50
N PHE A 43 -9.42 3.86 8.75
CA PHE A 43 -9.11 3.04 9.92
C PHE A 43 -10.08 1.87 10.04
N LYS A 44 -11.38 2.12 9.88
CA LYS A 44 -12.42 1.08 9.88
C LYS A 44 -12.16 0.06 8.77
N LEU A 45 -11.94 0.53 7.54
CA LEU A 45 -11.72 -0.31 6.36
C LEU A 45 -10.57 -1.29 6.58
N VAL A 46 -9.41 -0.82 7.05
CA VAL A 46 -8.22 -1.67 7.21
C VAL A 46 -8.38 -2.65 8.37
N ASN A 47 -9.03 -2.26 9.48
CA ASN A 47 -9.28 -3.16 10.61
C ASN A 47 -10.30 -4.27 10.29
N GLU A 48 -11.20 -4.04 9.34
CA GLU A 48 -12.18 -5.03 8.88
C GLU A 48 -11.61 -5.99 7.81
N MET A 49 -10.40 -5.74 7.29
CA MET A 49 -9.76 -6.64 6.32
C MET A 49 -9.26 -7.92 6.98
N SER A 50 -9.43 -9.05 6.28
CA SER A 50 -8.73 -10.28 6.65
C SER A 50 -7.23 -10.13 6.43
N GLU A 51 -6.45 -10.87 7.21
CA GLU A 51 -4.99 -10.88 7.09
C GLU A 51 -4.52 -11.24 5.67
N GLU A 52 -5.21 -12.19 5.01
CA GLU A 52 -4.93 -12.56 3.62
C GLU A 52 -5.10 -11.38 2.65
N LYS A 53 -6.12 -10.52 2.87
CA LYS A 53 -6.31 -9.32 2.06
C LYS A 53 -5.21 -8.30 2.31
N LEU A 54 -4.84 -8.09 3.58
CA LEU A 54 -3.72 -7.22 3.93
C LEU A 54 -2.42 -7.69 3.26
N ASP A 55 -2.14 -9.00 3.29
CA ASP A 55 -0.97 -9.59 2.64
C ASP A 55 -0.98 -9.36 1.12
N LYS A 56 -2.12 -9.57 0.47
CA LYS A 56 -2.27 -9.31 -0.98
C LYS A 56 -1.97 -7.85 -1.33
N ILE A 57 -2.46 -6.89 -0.54
CA ILE A 57 -2.20 -5.46 -0.76
C ILE A 57 -0.71 -5.16 -0.57
N ILE A 58 -0.08 -5.65 0.50
CA ILE A 58 1.33 -5.42 0.79
C ILE A 58 2.22 -6.01 -0.31
N ILE A 59 1.93 -7.24 -0.76
CA ILE A 59 2.67 -7.91 -1.84
C ILE A 59 2.56 -7.11 -3.15
N HIS A 60 1.33 -6.72 -3.52
CA HIS A 60 1.11 -5.94 -4.73
C HIS A 60 1.85 -4.59 -4.70
N HIS A 61 1.82 -3.89 -3.57
CA HIS A 61 2.53 -2.62 -3.43
C HIS A 61 4.06 -2.79 -3.54
N LYS A 62 4.62 -3.85 -2.93
CA LYS A 62 6.05 -4.18 -3.06
C LYS A 62 6.45 -4.49 -4.50
N GLN A 63 5.58 -5.13 -5.28
CA GLN A 63 5.80 -5.38 -6.71
C GLN A 63 5.80 -4.07 -7.50
N CYS A 64 4.81 -3.20 -7.28
CA CYS A 64 4.75 -1.87 -7.89
C CYS A 64 6.02 -1.05 -7.61
N LEU A 65 6.51 -1.07 -6.36
CA LEU A 65 7.76 -0.39 -6.00
C LEU A 65 8.96 -0.94 -6.79
N ARG A 66 9.15 -2.26 -6.80
CA ARG A 66 10.25 -2.92 -7.54
C ARG A 66 10.23 -2.61 -9.03
N GLU A 67 9.05 -2.60 -9.65
CA GLU A 67 8.92 -2.28 -11.08
C GLU A 67 9.32 -0.84 -11.38
N ARG A 68 8.97 0.10 -10.50
CA ARG A 68 9.33 1.51 -10.65
C ARG A 68 10.82 1.76 -10.41
N GLU A 69 11.39 1.18 -9.37
CA GLU A 69 12.82 1.23 -9.10
C GLU A 69 13.63 0.66 -10.28
N LYS A 70 13.20 -0.47 -10.84
CA LYS A 70 13.82 -1.06 -12.03
C LYS A 70 13.77 -0.10 -13.22
N LYS A 71 12.61 0.48 -13.52
CA LYS A 71 12.46 1.45 -14.63
C LYS A 71 13.38 2.66 -14.45
N LEU A 72 13.47 3.20 -13.22
CA LEU A 72 14.36 4.32 -12.92
C LEU A 72 15.83 3.93 -13.09
N PHE A 73 16.22 2.73 -12.65
CA PHE A 73 17.56 2.21 -12.86
C PHE A 73 17.88 2.06 -14.36
N ASP A 74 16.98 1.48 -15.13
CA ASP A 74 17.18 1.29 -16.58
C ASP A 74 17.33 2.64 -17.30
N LEU A 75 16.50 3.64 -16.97
CA LEU A 75 16.58 5.01 -17.55
C LEU A 75 17.89 5.74 -17.23
N ASN A 76 18.45 5.54 -16.03
CA ASN A 76 19.68 6.21 -15.61
C ASN A 76 20.96 5.56 -16.15
N ASN A 77 20.85 4.37 -16.75
CA ASN A 77 21.97 3.60 -17.30
C ASN A 77 21.86 3.38 -18.82
N THR A 78 20.98 4.13 -19.50
CA THR A 78 20.83 4.19 -20.96
C THR A 78 21.22 5.57 -21.46
#